data_AF-A0A0G4MAI3-F1
#
_entry.id   AF-A0A0G4MAI3-F1
#
_cell.length_a   1.000
_cell.length_b   1.000
_cell.length_c   1.000
_cell.angle_alpha   90.00
_cell.angle_beta   90.00
_cell.angle_gamma   90.00
#
_symmetry.space_group_name_H-M   'P 1'
#
loop_
_entity.id
_entity.type
_entity.pdbx_description
1 polymer ?
#
loop_
_entity_poly.entity_id
_entity_poly.type
_entity_poly.pdbx_seq_one_letter_code
_entity_poly.pdbx_strand_id
1 'polypeptide(L)'
;MAFFNQGARPNYLSSIDPISFHKRTVDHDSVHAHFTSEAVTFLSQIRTEDFVAPRALWRDVFDDAARERFISNVTGKMASCKNDELLKRQIAIFREVDPEIAQRLEKSTGVKGYEGIKDMKFNGTHNGMTEDPKAKFANGISATVCSRATDRNGAPTRGLHRGSNGINGTNGVNGH
;
A
#
# COMPACT_ATOMS: atom_id res chain seq x y z
N MET A 1 -3.72 39.77 -11.78
CA MET A 1 -4.70 40.87 -11.58
C MET A 1 -6.06 40.25 -11.30
N ALA A 2 -6.74 40.62 -10.21
CA ALA A 2 -8.09 40.15 -9.93
C ALA A 2 -9.09 41.07 -10.64
N PHE A 3 -9.89 40.53 -11.55
CA PHE A 3 -10.84 41.31 -12.36
C PHE A 3 -12.17 41.60 -11.63
N PHE A 4 -12.50 40.85 -10.57
CA PHE A 4 -13.69 41.06 -9.73
C PHE A 4 -13.35 40.79 -8.25
N ASN A 5 -13.45 41.83 -7.41
CA ASN A 5 -13.09 41.76 -5.97
C ASN A 5 -14.31 41.82 -5.04
N GLN A 6 -15.49 41.42 -5.52
CA GLN A 6 -16.73 41.35 -4.74
C GLN A 6 -17.19 42.67 -4.06
N GLY A 7 -16.61 43.81 -4.43
CA GLY A 7 -17.02 45.14 -3.94
C GLY A 7 -16.71 45.37 -2.47
N ALA A 8 -17.67 45.92 -1.73
CA ALA A 8 -17.56 46.20 -0.29
C ALA A 8 -17.91 45.01 0.61
N ARG A 9 -18.11 43.81 0.03
CA ARG A 9 -18.46 42.62 0.82
C ARG A 9 -17.35 42.32 1.82
N PRO A 10 -17.68 42.10 3.11
CA PRO A 10 -16.70 41.69 4.10
C PRO A 10 -15.97 40.43 3.64
N ASN A 11 -14.64 40.39 3.84
CA ASN A 11 -13.81 39.22 3.56
C ASN A 11 -13.87 38.16 4.69
N TYR A 12 -14.89 38.25 5.54
CA TYR A 12 -15.20 37.36 6.66
C TYR A 12 -16.70 37.12 6.73
N LEU A 13 -17.12 36.11 7.48
CA LEU A 13 -18.55 35.82 7.71
C LEU A 13 -19.13 36.86 8.68
N SER A 14 -19.64 37.96 8.13
CA SER A 14 -20.24 39.03 8.90
C SER A 14 -21.61 38.63 9.45
N SER A 15 -21.87 38.96 10.72
CA SER A 15 -23.21 38.86 11.32
C SER A 15 -24.10 40.06 10.97
N ILE A 16 -23.52 41.17 10.50
CA ILE A 16 -24.24 42.38 10.07
C ILE A 16 -24.76 42.23 8.63
N ASP A 17 -24.01 41.53 7.77
CA ASP A 17 -24.39 41.21 6.39
C ASP A 17 -24.19 39.70 6.13
N PRO A 18 -25.18 38.86 6.52
CA PRO A 18 -25.03 37.41 6.51
C PRO A 18 -25.12 36.82 5.11
N ILE A 19 -24.24 35.85 4.81
CA ILE A 19 -24.33 35.06 3.58
C ILE A 19 -25.35 33.92 3.73
N SER A 20 -25.96 33.52 2.61
CA SER A 20 -26.83 32.34 2.57
C SER A 20 -26.04 31.06 2.30
N PHE A 21 -26.24 30.05 3.14
CA PHE A 21 -25.72 28.71 2.90
C PHE A 21 -26.77 27.85 2.20
N HIS A 22 -26.33 27.02 1.27
CA HIS A 22 -27.21 26.02 0.67
C HIS A 22 -27.46 24.89 1.67
N LYS A 23 -28.70 24.40 1.73
CA LYS A 23 -29.03 23.24 2.55
C LYS A 23 -28.32 22.00 1.99
N ARG A 24 -27.53 21.32 2.84
CA ARG A 24 -26.92 20.03 2.47
C ARG A 24 -28.02 19.03 2.16
N THR A 25 -27.90 18.37 0.99
CA THR A 25 -28.90 17.38 0.52
C THR A 25 -28.58 15.97 1.00
N VAL A 26 -27.30 15.70 1.30
CA VAL A 26 -26.82 14.40 1.78
C VAL A 26 -26.05 14.57 3.08
N ASP A 27 -26.11 13.56 3.93
CA ASP A 27 -25.22 13.43 5.07
C ASP A 27 -23.87 12.88 4.58
N HIS A 28 -22.88 13.76 4.45
CA HIS A 28 -21.54 13.42 3.98
C HIS A 28 -20.83 12.37 4.85
N ASP A 29 -21.15 12.33 6.14
CA ASP A 29 -20.54 11.37 7.07
C ASP A 29 -21.09 9.96 6.83
N SER A 30 -22.35 9.85 6.40
CA SER A 30 -22.99 8.56 6.07
C SER A 30 -22.57 7.96 4.71
N VAL A 31 -22.15 8.81 3.76
CA VAL A 31 -21.84 8.39 2.37
C VAL A 31 -20.34 8.23 2.10
N HIS A 32 -19.49 8.72 3.00
CA HIS A 32 -18.04 8.58 2.91
C HIS A 32 -17.48 7.68 4.01
N ALA A 33 -16.28 7.15 3.79
CA ALA A 33 -15.62 6.33 4.79
C ALA A 33 -15.41 7.14 6.09
N HIS A 34 -15.84 6.59 7.23
CA HIS A 34 -15.49 7.14 8.53
C HIS A 34 -13.99 6.92 8.79
N PHE A 35 -13.20 7.96 8.62
CA PHE A 35 -11.77 7.95 8.95
C PHE A 35 -11.57 8.32 10.42
N THR A 36 -11.72 7.35 11.31
CA THR A 36 -11.20 7.44 12.68
C THR A 36 -9.95 6.57 12.76
N SER A 37 -8.77 7.18 12.81
CA SER A 37 -7.50 6.47 12.92
C SER A 37 -6.65 7.03 14.05
N GLU A 38 -5.86 6.18 14.67
CA GLU A 38 -4.72 6.59 15.48
C GLU A 38 -3.55 6.99 14.56
N ALA A 39 -2.49 7.58 15.13
CA ALA A 39 -1.24 7.74 14.39
C ALA A 39 -0.64 6.35 14.12
N VAL A 40 -0.70 5.88 12.87
CA VAL A 40 -0.18 4.56 12.48
C VAL A 40 1.14 4.75 11.71
N THR A 41 2.20 4.14 12.23
CA THR A 41 3.39 3.84 11.43
C THR A 41 3.19 2.47 10.77
N PHE A 42 2.97 2.49 9.46
CA PHE A 42 2.61 1.29 8.69
C PHE A 42 3.72 0.91 7.72
N LEU A 43 4.09 -0.38 7.74
CA LEU A 43 4.93 -1.01 6.75
C LEU A 43 4.14 -2.12 6.06
N SER A 44 4.08 -2.10 4.74
CA SER A 44 3.30 -3.08 3.98
C SER A 44 3.93 -4.47 4.03
N GLN A 45 3.11 -5.46 3.71
CA GLN A 45 3.45 -6.86 3.61
C GLN A 45 3.22 -7.34 2.17
N ILE A 46 4.21 -8.05 1.61
CA ILE A 46 4.05 -8.78 0.35
C ILE A 46 3.14 -9.97 0.59
N ARG A 47 2.11 -10.11 -0.24
CA ARG A 47 1.16 -11.22 -0.18
C ARG A 47 0.97 -11.85 -1.56
N THR A 48 0.31 -13.02 -1.59
CA THR A 48 0.03 -13.72 -2.85
C THR A 48 -0.88 -12.91 -3.78
N GLU A 49 -1.76 -12.07 -3.24
CA GLU A 49 -2.67 -11.24 -4.04
C GLU A 49 -1.93 -10.21 -4.89
N ASP A 50 -0.74 -9.76 -4.46
CA ASP A 50 0.08 -8.78 -5.20
C ASP A 50 0.54 -9.30 -6.57
N PHE A 51 0.55 -10.62 -6.76
CA PHE A 51 1.00 -11.28 -7.99
C PHE A 51 -0.13 -11.66 -8.93
N VAL A 52 -1.40 -11.50 -8.53
CA VAL A 52 -2.57 -11.88 -9.35
C VAL A 52 -2.68 -11.00 -10.59
N ALA A 53 -2.64 -9.66 -10.43
CA ALA A 53 -2.77 -8.74 -11.56
C ALA A 53 -1.58 -8.81 -12.54
N PRO A 54 -0.30 -8.86 -12.08
CA PRO A 54 0.83 -9.10 -12.97
C PRO A 54 0.74 -10.42 -13.75
N ARG A 55 0.24 -11.49 -13.11
CA ARG A 55 0.04 -12.79 -13.77
C ARG A 55 -1.04 -12.72 -14.85
N ALA A 56 -2.15 -12.05 -14.57
CA ALA A 56 -3.20 -11.83 -15.56
C ALA A 56 -2.71 -10.98 -16.74
N LEU A 57 -1.89 -9.95 -16.49
CA LEU A 57 -1.26 -9.17 -17.54
C LEU A 57 -0.41 -10.05 -18.47
N TRP A 58 0.41 -10.94 -17.90
CA TRP A 58 1.25 -11.85 -18.68
C TRP A 58 0.45 -12.87 -19.49
N ARG A 59 -0.54 -13.52 -18.85
CA ARG A 59 -1.27 -14.65 -19.44
C ARG A 59 -2.40 -14.24 -20.36
N ASP A 60 -3.16 -13.23 -19.97
CA ASP A 60 -4.46 -12.93 -20.58
C ASP A 60 -4.42 -11.70 -21.49
N VAL A 61 -3.47 -10.78 -21.27
CA VAL A 61 -3.37 -9.52 -22.02
C VAL A 61 -2.22 -9.53 -23.03
N PHE A 62 -1.06 -10.06 -22.66
CA PHE A 62 0.08 -10.09 -23.59
C PHE A 62 -0.04 -11.22 -24.61
N ASP A 63 0.10 -10.83 -25.88
CA ASP A 63 0.37 -11.74 -26.98
C ASP A 63 1.84 -12.23 -26.96
N ASP A 64 2.15 -13.26 -27.74
CA ASP A 64 3.49 -13.84 -27.76
C ASP A 64 4.56 -12.81 -28.14
N ALA A 65 4.26 -11.91 -29.08
CA ALA A 65 5.17 -10.84 -29.47
C ALA A 65 5.44 -9.84 -28.33
N ALA A 66 4.42 -9.48 -27.52
CA ALA A 66 4.62 -8.65 -26.34
C ALA A 66 5.41 -9.38 -25.26
N ARG A 67 5.17 -10.68 -25.06
CA ARG A 67 5.93 -11.50 -24.10
C ARG A 67 7.41 -11.54 -24.44
N GLU A 68 7.76 -11.74 -25.72
CA GLU A 68 9.16 -11.69 -26.17
C GLU A 68 9.81 -10.32 -25.95
N ARG A 69 9.10 -9.23 -26.31
CA ARG A 69 9.59 -7.86 -26.07
C ARG A 69 9.78 -7.57 -24.59
N PHE A 70 8.85 -8.02 -23.74
CA PHE A 70 8.94 -7.86 -22.30
C PHE A 70 10.19 -8.54 -21.75
N ILE A 71 10.41 -9.81 -22.10
CA ILE A 71 11.61 -10.55 -21.67
C ILE A 71 12.87 -9.85 -22.16
N SER A 72 12.94 -9.46 -23.44
CA SER A 72 14.10 -8.76 -24.01
C SER A 72 14.42 -7.46 -23.27
N ASN A 73 13.40 -6.68 -22.90
CA ASN A 73 13.58 -5.41 -22.18
C ASN A 73 14.09 -5.66 -20.75
N VAL A 74 13.49 -6.63 -20.06
CA VAL A 74 13.86 -6.97 -18.68
C VAL A 74 15.28 -7.52 -18.64
N THR A 75 15.62 -8.48 -19.51
CA THR A 75 16.96 -9.09 -19.54
C THR A 75 18.01 -8.08 -19.99
N GLY A 76 17.68 -7.21 -20.95
CA GLY A 76 18.54 -6.09 -21.34
C GLY A 76 18.87 -5.17 -20.17
N LYS A 77 17.90 -4.88 -19.29
CA LYS A 77 18.17 -4.12 -18.07
C LYS A 77 18.97 -4.92 -17.05
N MET A 78 18.64 -6.20 -16.86
CA MET A 78 19.33 -7.10 -15.92
C MET A 78 20.81 -7.29 -16.28
N ALA A 79 21.16 -7.31 -17.57
CA ALA A 79 22.54 -7.42 -18.03
C ALA A 79 23.46 -6.29 -17.53
N SER A 80 22.90 -5.12 -17.17
CA SER A 80 23.67 -4.03 -16.56
C SER A 80 24.06 -4.29 -15.10
N CYS A 81 23.41 -5.24 -14.42
CA CYS A 81 23.71 -5.61 -13.05
C CYS A 81 24.85 -6.63 -13.01
N LYS A 82 25.94 -6.27 -12.34
CA LYS A 82 27.13 -7.13 -12.20
C LYS A 82 27.04 -8.11 -11.01
N ASN A 83 25.99 -8.02 -10.20
CA ASN A 83 25.87 -8.81 -8.98
C ASN A 83 24.84 -9.92 -9.18
N ASP A 84 25.34 -11.15 -9.30
CA ASP A 84 24.54 -12.36 -9.49
C ASP A 84 23.51 -12.56 -8.38
N GLU A 85 23.83 -12.19 -7.13
CA GLU A 85 22.89 -12.31 -6.01
C GLU A 85 21.63 -11.48 -6.25
N LEU A 86 21.76 -10.27 -6.80
CA LEU A 86 20.62 -9.42 -7.11
C LEU A 86 19.79 -10.00 -8.26
N LEU A 87 20.44 -10.57 -9.27
CA LEU A 87 19.77 -11.25 -10.38
C LEU A 87 18.95 -12.44 -9.90
N LYS A 88 19.52 -13.28 -9.00
CA LYS A 88 18.82 -14.43 -8.42
C LYS A 88 17.55 -14.03 -7.68
N ARG A 89 17.61 -12.95 -6.90
CA ARG A 89 16.46 -12.41 -6.16
C ARG A 89 15.41 -11.84 -7.10
N GLN A 90 15.82 -11.16 -8.16
CA GLN A 90 14.88 -10.61 -9.14
C GLN A 90 14.14 -11.72 -9.88
N ILE A 91 14.84 -12.80 -10.27
CA ILE A 91 14.23 -13.97 -10.90
C ILE A 91 13.23 -14.64 -9.96
N ALA A 92 13.54 -14.72 -8.66
CA ALA A 92 12.61 -15.26 -7.66
C ALA A 92 11.30 -14.47 -7.57
N ILE A 93 11.36 -13.14 -7.65
CA ILE A 93 10.15 -12.29 -7.67
C ILE A 93 9.33 -12.55 -8.94
N PHE A 94 9.98 -12.63 -10.12
CA PHE A 94 9.27 -12.91 -11.37
C PHE A 94 8.70 -14.32 -11.44
N ARG A 95 9.31 -15.29 -10.75
CA ARG A 95 8.78 -16.66 -10.62
C ARG A 95 7.43 -16.68 -9.93
N GLU A 96 7.22 -15.78 -8.97
CA GLU A 96 5.94 -15.63 -8.28
C GLU A 96 4.85 -15.01 -9.17
N VAL A 97 5.25 -14.21 -10.18
CA VAL A 97 4.32 -13.74 -11.22
C VAL A 97 3.96 -14.89 -12.16
N ASP A 98 4.96 -15.53 -12.76
CA ASP A 98 4.77 -16.71 -13.59
C ASP A 98 6.07 -17.54 -13.71
N PRO A 99 6.02 -18.88 -13.55
CA PRO A 99 7.20 -19.73 -13.71
C PRO A 99 7.85 -19.63 -15.11
N GLU A 100 7.05 -19.39 -16.16
CA GLU A 100 7.54 -19.25 -17.53
C GLU A 100 8.43 -18.01 -17.68
N ILE A 101 8.06 -16.89 -17.06
CA ILE A 101 8.88 -15.67 -17.06
C ILE A 101 10.23 -15.99 -16.45
N ALA A 102 10.26 -16.64 -15.28
CA ALA A 102 11.51 -17.01 -14.61
C ALA A 102 12.39 -17.90 -15.50
N GLN A 103 11.84 -18.94 -16.12
CA GLN A 103 12.60 -19.82 -17.02
C GLN A 103 13.22 -19.05 -18.19
N ARG A 104 12.46 -18.14 -18.81
CA ARG A 104 12.96 -17.30 -19.90
C ARG A 104 14.07 -16.35 -19.44
N LEU A 105 13.94 -15.76 -18.25
CA LEU A 105 14.96 -14.91 -17.65
C LEU A 105 16.24 -15.68 -17.31
N GLU A 106 16.13 -16.86 -16.70
CA GLU A 106 17.28 -17.73 -16.37
C GLU A 106 18.05 -18.12 -17.63
N LYS A 107 17.34 -18.50 -18.70
CA LYS A 107 17.95 -18.83 -19.99
C LYS A 107 18.69 -17.63 -20.60
N SER A 108 18.12 -16.43 -20.52
CA SER A 108 18.72 -15.24 -21.11
C SER A 108 19.89 -14.66 -20.29
N THR A 109 19.87 -14.84 -18.97
CA THR A 109 20.90 -14.28 -18.06
C THR A 109 21.99 -15.28 -17.70
N GLY A 110 21.74 -16.58 -17.86
CA GLY A 110 22.64 -17.66 -17.42
C GLY A 110 22.68 -17.85 -15.91
N VAL A 111 21.85 -17.14 -15.14
CA VAL A 111 21.81 -17.19 -13.68
C VAL A 111 20.57 -17.95 -13.23
N LYS A 112 20.76 -18.99 -12.40
CA LYS A 112 19.64 -19.71 -11.78
C LYS A 112 19.14 -18.95 -10.55
N GLY A 113 17.88 -18.52 -10.58
CA GLY A 113 17.22 -17.83 -9.48
C GLY A 113 16.81 -18.74 -8.34
N TYR A 114 16.32 -18.15 -7.25
CA TYR A 114 15.74 -18.92 -6.16
C TYR A 114 14.38 -19.51 -6.53
N GLU A 115 13.97 -20.54 -5.78
CA GLU A 115 12.70 -21.24 -6.01
C GLU A 115 11.45 -20.37 -5.75
N GLY A 116 11.60 -19.30 -5.00
CA GLY A 116 10.55 -18.31 -4.77
C GLY A 116 10.95 -17.33 -3.68
N ILE A 117 10.00 -16.49 -3.28
CA ILE A 117 10.23 -15.43 -2.28
C ILE A 117 9.74 -15.79 -0.87
N LYS A 118 9.14 -16.98 -0.70
CA LYS A 118 8.56 -17.44 0.57
C LYS A 118 9.56 -17.44 1.73
N ASP A 119 10.81 -17.86 1.48
CA ASP A 119 11.82 -17.98 2.53
C ASP A 119 12.76 -16.77 2.60
N MET A 120 12.47 -15.73 1.82
CA MET A 120 13.28 -14.53 1.75
C MET A 120 12.92 -13.52 2.84
N LYS A 121 13.94 -12.81 3.34
CA LYS A 121 13.75 -11.67 4.23
C LYS A 121 13.90 -10.37 3.46
N PHE A 122 13.01 -9.43 3.74
CA PHE A 122 13.02 -8.09 3.17
C PHE A 122 13.33 -7.06 4.24
N ASN A 123 13.93 -5.93 3.83
CA ASN A 123 14.28 -4.86 4.76
C ASN A 123 13.24 -3.75 4.82
N GLY A 124 12.45 -3.57 3.76
CA GLY A 124 11.47 -2.49 3.62
C GLY A 124 10.00 -2.95 3.51
N THR A 125 9.73 -4.23 3.72
CA THR A 125 8.37 -4.80 3.70
C THR A 125 8.35 -6.10 4.50
N HIS A 126 7.20 -6.45 5.05
CA HIS A 126 6.97 -7.75 5.67
C HIS A 126 6.80 -8.83 4.59
N ASN A 127 7.17 -10.07 4.90
CA ASN A 127 6.88 -11.22 4.05
C ASN A 127 5.61 -11.90 4.56
N GLY A 128 4.49 -11.80 3.83
CA GLY A 128 3.23 -12.47 4.16
C GLY A 128 3.06 -13.83 3.51
N MET A 129 4.02 -14.24 2.70
CA MET A 129 4.02 -15.52 2.03
C MET A 129 4.75 -16.58 2.86
N THR A 130 5.67 -16.16 3.74
CA THR A 130 6.45 -17.05 4.59
C THR A 130 5.60 -17.72 5.67
N GLU A 131 5.88 -19.00 5.93
CA GLU A 131 5.33 -19.72 7.08
C GLU A 131 6.16 -19.50 8.35
N ASP A 132 7.42 -19.06 8.18
CA ASP A 132 8.36 -18.88 9.29
C ASP A 132 8.14 -17.55 10.02
N PRO A 133 7.77 -17.56 11.32
CA PRO A 133 7.54 -16.33 12.08
C PRO A 133 8.77 -15.40 12.13
N LYS A 134 9.98 -15.97 12.03
CA LYS A 134 11.26 -15.23 12.06
C LYS A 134 11.60 -14.53 10.74
N ALA A 135 11.00 -14.94 9.63
CA ALA A 135 11.18 -14.35 8.31
C ALA A 135 10.04 -13.38 7.94
N LYS A 136 8.93 -13.42 8.69
CA LYS A 136 7.73 -12.62 8.45
C LYS A 136 8.01 -11.12 8.54
N PHE A 137 8.79 -10.68 9.53
CA PHE A 137 9.00 -9.27 9.78
C PHE A 137 10.24 -8.69 9.10
N ALA A 138 10.13 -7.43 8.70
CA ALA A 138 11.16 -6.74 7.96
C ALA A 138 12.37 -6.53 8.87
N ASN A 139 13.58 -6.84 8.39
CA ASN A 139 14.82 -6.63 9.13
C ASN A 139 14.81 -7.16 10.59
N GLY A 140 14.06 -8.23 10.86
CA GLY A 140 14.01 -8.86 12.19
C GLY A 140 13.26 -8.08 13.27
N ILE A 141 12.46 -7.07 12.92
CA ILE A 141 11.65 -6.33 13.91
C ILE A 141 10.55 -7.23 14.52
N SER A 142 10.18 -6.96 15.77
CA SER A 142 9.03 -7.64 16.42
C SER A 142 7.78 -6.77 16.29
N ALA A 143 6.66 -7.34 15.84
CA ALA A 143 5.36 -6.65 15.79
C ALA A 143 4.65 -6.61 17.15
N THR A 144 5.37 -6.25 18.21
CA THR A 144 4.80 -6.16 19.57
C THR A 144 3.85 -4.96 19.72
N VAL A 145 4.04 -3.92 18.91
CA VAL A 145 3.22 -2.70 18.88
C VAL A 145 2.61 -2.57 17.48
N CYS A 146 1.33 -2.16 17.39
CA CYS A 146 0.59 -2.02 16.13
C CYS A 146 0.40 -3.33 15.31
N SER A 147 0.42 -4.50 15.95
CA SER A 147 0.22 -5.82 15.30
C SER A 147 -1.06 -5.91 14.45
N ARG A 148 -2.12 -5.23 14.87
CA ARG A 148 -3.40 -5.17 14.15
C ARG A 148 -3.28 -4.52 12.78
N ALA A 149 -2.36 -3.57 12.59
CA ALA A 149 -2.10 -2.94 11.30
C ALA A 149 -1.24 -3.86 10.40
N THR A 150 -0.29 -4.59 10.99
CA THR A 150 0.57 -5.52 10.25
C THR A 150 -0.18 -6.76 9.76
N ASP A 151 -1.07 -7.36 10.57
CA ASP A 151 -1.82 -8.56 10.16
C ASP A 151 -2.83 -8.30 9.02
N ARG A 152 -3.18 -7.03 8.81
CA ARG A 152 -4.21 -6.62 7.85
C ARG A 152 -3.65 -5.81 6.70
N ASN A 153 -2.32 -5.71 6.60
CA ASN A 153 -1.65 -4.90 5.60
C ASN A 153 -2.24 -3.47 5.52
N GLY A 154 -2.52 -2.87 6.69
CA GLY A 154 -3.04 -1.50 6.79
C GLY A 154 -4.54 -1.34 6.50
N ALA A 155 -5.27 -2.43 6.21
CA ALA A 155 -6.69 -2.35 5.92
C ALA A 155 -7.53 -2.04 7.17
N PRO A 156 -8.44 -1.05 7.12
CA PRO A 156 -9.40 -0.81 8.19
C PRO A 156 -10.41 -1.96 8.27
N THR A 157 -10.87 -2.29 9.47
CA THR A 157 -11.97 -3.25 9.68
C THR A 157 -13.05 -2.66 10.56
N ARG A 158 -14.24 -3.27 10.47
CA ARG A 158 -15.33 -3.06 11.41
C ARG A 158 -14.81 -3.10 12.85
N GLY A 159 -15.22 -2.12 13.67
CA GLY A 159 -14.90 -2.04 15.09
C GLY A 159 -13.56 -1.39 15.44
N LEU A 160 -12.74 -0.93 14.48
CA LEU A 160 -11.56 -0.11 14.78
C LEU A 160 -11.93 1.28 15.35
N HIS A 161 -13.18 1.71 15.20
CA HIS A 161 -13.75 2.93 15.77
C HIS A 161 -14.23 2.79 17.23
N ARG A 162 -14.13 1.59 17.85
CA ARG A 162 -14.55 1.40 19.25
C ARG A 162 -13.41 1.76 20.21
N GLY A 163 -13.39 3.03 20.63
CA GLY A 163 -12.49 3.46 21.69
C GLY A 163 -12.18 4.95 21.83
N SER A 164 -13.09 5.88 21.51
CA SER A 164 -12.99 7.27 22.00
C SER A 164 -14.01 7.55 23.10
N ASN A 165 -14.19 6.61 24.02
CA ASN A 165 -14.81 6.90 25.32
C ASN A 165 -13.68 7.11 26.32
N GLY A 166 -13.16 8.33 26.44
CA GLY A 166 -12.14 8.61 27.46
C GLY A 166 -11.33 9.90 27.35
N ILE A 167 -11.46 10.71 26.31
CA ILE A 167 -10.81 12.04 26.24
C ILE A 167 -11.86 13.13 26.03
N ASN A 168 -12.97 13.04 26.76
CA ASN A 168 -13.66 14.26 27.18
C ASN A 168 -13.03 14.61 28.52
N GLY A 169 -12.32 15.73 28.55
CA GLY A 169 -11.74 16.26 29.78
C GLY A 169 -12.78 16.25 30.88
N THR A 170 -12.39 15.76 32.05
CA THR A 170 -13.11 15.96 33.31
C THR A 170 -13.15 17.45 33.61
N ASN A 171 -14.06 18.18 32.96
CA ASN A 171 -14.64 19.38 33.52
C ASN A 171 -15.81 18.91 34.39
N GLY A 172 -15.46 18.43 35.58
CA GLY A 172 -16.41 18.30 36.68
C GLY A 172 -16.91 19.69 37.02
N VAL A 173 -18.09 20.01 36.53
CA VAL A 173 -18.85 21.22 36.87
C VAL A 173 -19.22 21.11 38.35
N ASN A 174 -18.84 22.11 39.13
CA ASN A 174 -19.36 22.34 40.49
C ASN A 174 -20.88 22.31 40.47
N GLY A 175 -21.50 21.55 41.38
CA GLY A 175 -22.93 21.51 41.57
C GLY A 175 -23.31 21.28 43.03
N HIS A 176 -23.67 22.41 43.66
CA HIS A 176 -24.54 22.62 44.84
C HIS A 176 -24.22 21.98 46.19
#